data_AF-A0A086KXC3-F1
#
_entry.id   AF-A0A086KXC3-F1
#
_cell.length_a   1.000
_cell.length_b   1.000
_cell.length_c   1.000
_cell.angle_alpha   90.00
_cell.angle_beta   90.00
_cell.angle_gamma   90.00
#
_symmetry.space_group_name_H-M   'P 1'
#
loop_
_entity.id
_entity.type
_entity.pdbx_description
1 polymer ?
#
loop_
_entity_poly.entity_id
_entity_poly.type
_entity_poly.pdbx_seq_one_letter_code
_entity_poly.pdbx_strand_id
1 'polypeptide(L)'
;MASGDMKTFHECSPGHACPAAAIFETPCRAGSYQLASGGAACSLVAPGSAGTGLGALRPVACPPGHFCVQEAKTPFENPCPAGTMNEQVGGATETACLPCPAGYLCGKGTGGRSRPGFCPVGHYCERGAKRPAACPAGTYAPYAFPSPNMTNARNCRPCPEHLDCPQGSSLHTLQASGACPPGAYCPGGNAAKALKCPIGMYGVEPGGQEPADCLYCPAGHFCKVTPPTDPTFPTTAEPCPPDSFSINTGIAGNSSRIFASEWTREAGRPTK
;
A
#
# COMPACT_ATOMS: atom_id res chain seq x y z
N MET A 1 64.33 -43.99 -36.60
CA MET A 1 63.89 -42.96 -35.64
C MET A 1 62.94 -42.03 -36.36
N ALA A 2 61.64 -42.23 -36.19
CA ALA A 2 60.63 -41.24 -36.50
C ALA A 2 59.64 -41.33 -35.34
N SER A 3 59.87 -40.51 -34.33
CA SER A 3 58.98 -40.31 -33.19
C SER A 3 57.76 -39.59 -33.73
N GLY A 4 56.73 -40.36 -34.11
CA GLY A 4 55.44 -39.83 -34.48
C GLY A 4 54.66 -39.55 -33.21
N ASP A 5 54.92 -38.41 -32.58
CA ASP A 5 54.06 -37.84 -31.54
C ASP A 5 52.70 -37.52 -32.16
N MET A 6 51.85 -38.53 -32.31
CA MET A 6 50.43 -38.34 -32.58
C MET A 6 49.80 -37.86 -31.27
N LYS A 7 50.05 -36.58 -30.92
CA LYS A 7 49.21 -35.87 -29.97
C LYS A 7 47.82 -35.77 -30.59
N THR A 8 47.02 -36.81 -30.40
CA THR A 8 45.56 -36.69 -30.44
C THR A 8 45.20 -35.69 -29.34
N PHE A 9 45.20 -34.40 -29.67
CA PHE A 9 44.56 -33.41 -28.83
C PHE A 9 43.09 -33.81 -28.78
N HIS A 10 42.62 -34.22 -27.61
CA HIS A 10 41.20 -34.44 -27.41
C HIS A 10 40.51 -33.08 -27.58
N GLU A 11 39.85 -32.90 -28.72
CA GLU A 11 39.19 -31.65 -29.06
C GLU A 11 37.83 -31.66 -28.37
N CYS A 12 37.67 -30.79 -27.38
CA CYS A 12 36.52 -30.86 -26.50
C CYS A 12 35.30 -30.14 -27.09
N SER A 13 34.13 -30.67 -26.78
CA SER A 13 32.88 -30.16 -27.33
C SER A 13 32.61 -28.75 -26.81
N PRO A 14 31.91 -27.89 -27.59
CA PRO A 14 31.38 -26.65 -27.07
C PRO A 14 30.65 -26.85 -25.73
N GLY A 15 30.78 -25.87 -24.83
CA GLY A 15 30.26 -25.94 -23.47
C GLY A 15 31.21 -26.63 -22.48
N HIS A 16 32.31 -27.22 -22.93
CA HIS A 16 33.29 -27.90 -22.07
C HIS A 16 34.68 -27.28 -22.18
N ALA A 17 35.50 -27.50 -21.15
CA ALA A 17 36.90 -27.11 -21.10
C ALA A 17 37.80 -28.31 -20.88
N CYS A 18 38.97 -28.27 -21.53
CA CYS A 18 40.00 -29.30 -21.46
C CYS A 18 41.37 -28.68 -21.21
N PRO A 19 41.81 -28.58 -19.94
CA PRO A 19 43.14 -28.10 -19.64
C PRO A 19 44.21 -29.00 -20.28
N ALA A 20 45.42 -28.46 -20.48
CA ALA A 20 46.50 -29.21 -21.14
C ALA A 20 46.75 -30.56 -20.45
N ALA A 21 46.74 -31.64 -21.25
CA ALA A 21 46.81 -33.04 -20.81
C ALA A 21 45.53 -33.66 -20.19
N ALA A 22 44.39 -32.97 -20.23
CA ALA A 22 43.11 -33.60 -19.90
C ALA A 22 42.68 -34.59 -20.99
N ILE A 23 42.32 -35.80 -20.57
CA ILE A 23 41.74 -36.86 -21.42
C ILE A 23 40.20 -36.90 -21.33
N PHE A 24 39.61 -36.05 -20.50
CA PHE A 24 38.17 -35.93 -20.28
C PHE A 24 37.75 -34.46 -20.37
N GLU A 25 36.56 -34.22 -20.93
CA GLU A 25 35.98 -32.90 -21.03
C GLU A 25 35.26 -32.52 -19.74
N THR A 26 35.52 -31.30 -19.24
CA THR A 26 34.86 -30.79 -18.02
C THR A 26 33.79 -29.77 -18.43
N PRO A 27 32.51 -29.99 -18.09
CA PRO A 27 31.46 -29.03 -18.44
C PRO A 27 31.70 -27.68 -17.76
N CYS A 28 31.44 -26.60 -18.48
CA CYS A 28 31.49 -25.27 -17.89
C CYS A 28 30.49 -25.15 -16.75
N ARG A 29 30.96 -24.67 -15.59
CA ARG A 29 30.11 -24.42 -14.42
C ARG A 29 29.18 -23.23 -14.67
N ALA A 30 28.09 -23.16 -13.92
CA ALA A 30 27.20 -22.01 -13.95
C ALA A 30 27.98 -20.69 -13.68
N GLY A 31 27.67 -19.64 -14.43
CA GLY A 31 28.43 -18.39 -14.46
C GLY A 31 29.61 -18.37 -15.46
N SER A 32 29.84 -19.46 -16.18
CA SER A 32 30.85 -19.56 -17.26
C SER A 32 30.26 -20.24 -18.49
N TYR A 33 30.90 -20.06 -19.65
CA TYR A 33 30.47 -20.63 -20.92
C TYR A 33 31.64 -20.92 -21.85
N GLN A 34 31.42 -21.74 -22.87
CA GLN A 34 32.38 -21.96 -23.94
C GLN A 34 31.65 -22.21 -25.27
N LEU A 35 31.88 -21.34 -26.26
CA LEU A 35 31.24 -21.46 -27.58
C LEU A 35 32.11 -22.26 -28.56
N ALA A 36 33.43 -22.14 -28.44
CA ALA A 36 34.38 -22.78 -29.34
C ALA A 36 34.66 -24.24 -28.91
N SER A 37 34.89 -25.11 -29.87
CA SER A 37 35.49 -26.43 -29.62
C SER A 37 36.96 -26.28 -29.23
N GLY A 38 37.49 -27.23 -28.44
CA GLY A 38 38.91 -27.27 -28.07
C GLY A 38 39.35 -26.21 -27.05
N GLY A 39 38.41 -25.57 -26.35
CA GLY A 39 38.73 -24.56 -25.33
C GLY A 39 39.50 -25.14 -24.14
N ALA A 40 40.64 -24.53 -23.79
CA ALA A 40 41.44 -24.95 -22.63
C ALA A 40 40.78 -24.60 -21.28
N ALA A 41 39.91 -23.60 -21.27
CA ALA A 41 39.18 -23.12 -20.09
C ALA A 41 37.81 -22.53 -20.50
N CYS A 42 36.88 -22.46 -19.54
CA CYS A 42 35.61 -21.77 -19.71
C CYS A 42 35.77 -20.26 -19.52
N SER A 43 35.08 -19.46 -20.34
CA SER A 43 35.06 -18.00 -20.22
C SER A 43 34.04 -17.57 -19.18
N LEU A 44 34.38 -16.59 -18.35
CA LEU A 44 33.45 -16.01 -17.38
C LEU A 44 32.37 -15.19 -18.10
N VAL A 45 31.15 -15.26 -17.58
CA VAL A 45 30.05 -14.45 -18.10
C VAL A 45 30.20 -13.01 -17.62
N ALA A 46 30.14 -12.08 -18.57
CA ALA A 46 30.15 -10.64 -18.31
C ALA A 46 28.81 -10.18 -17.67
N PRO A 47 28.82 -9.06 -16.93
CA PRO A 47 27.60 -8.46 -16.40
C PRO A 47 26.53 -8.26 -17.48
N GLY A 48 25.26 -8.45 -17.12
CA GLY A 48 24.13 -8.35 -18.03
C GLY A 48 23.74 -9.67 -18.68
N SER A 49 24.44 -10.76 -18.37
CA SER A 49 24.08 -12.11 -18.81
C SER A 49 24.38 -13.13 -17.72
N ALA A 50 23.82 -14.32 -17.86
CA ALA A 50 24.04 -15.46 -16.98
C ALA A 50 24.46 -16.71 -17.76
N GLY A 51 25.34 -17.51 -17.17
CA GLY A 51 25.78 -18.78 -17.72
C GLY A 51 24.96 -19.91 -17.11
N THR A 52 23.89 -20.33 -17.80
CA THR A 52 22.93 -21.29 -17.26
C THR A 52 23.46 -22.71 -17.32
N GLY A 53 23.60 -23.36 -16.15
CA GLY A 53 23.80 -24.81 -16.04
C GLY A 53 25.22 -25.32 -16.23
N LEU A 54 25.35 -26.65 -16.24
CA LEU A 54 26.57 -27.36 -16.61
C LEU A 54 26.63 -27.44 -18.15
N GLY A 55 27.74 -27.01 -18.75
CA GLY A 55 27.92 -27.10 -20.20
C GLY A 55 27.39 -25.90 -21.00
N ALA A 56 27.33 -24.71 -20.41
CA ALA A 56 26.73 -23.55 -21.07
C ALA A 56 27.49 -23.15 -22.37
N LEU A 57 26.78 -23.14 -23.50
CA LEU A 57 27.33 -22.78 -24.80
C LEU A 57 27.43 -21.26 -25.00
N ARG A 58 26.40 -20.53 -24.55
CA ARG A 58 26.28 -19.08 -24.71
C ARG A 58 25.67 -18.46 -23.45
N PRO A 59 26.06 -17.23 -23.08
CA PRO A 59 25.38 -16.48 -22.04
C PRO A 59 23.94 -16.14 -22.43
N VAL A 60 23.04 -16.18 -21.46
CA VAL A 60 21.65 -15.75 -21.59
C VAL A 60 21.50 -14.37 -20.96
N ALA A 61 21.03 -13.39 -21.72
CA ALA A 61 20.82 -12.04 -21.20
C ALA A 61 19.77 -12.03 -20.08
N CYS A 62 19.95 -11.17 -19.09
CA CYS A 62 18.97 -11.03 -18.01
C CYS A 62 17.65 -10.51 -18.58
N PRO A 63 16.51 -11.13 -18.25
CA PRO A 63 15.22 -10.63 -18.67
C PRO A 63 14.88 -9.33 -17.96
N PRO A 64 13.90 -8.59 -18.48
CA PRO A 64 13.31 -7.45 -17.78
C PRO A 64 12.90 -7.83 -16.36
N GLY A 65 12.99 -6.85 -15.46
CA GLY A 65 12.76 -6.98 -14.03
C GLY A 65 13.95 -7.56 -13.28
N HIS A 66 15.04 -7.90 -13.98
CA HIS A 66 16.23 -8.49 -13.38
C HIS A 66 17.49 -7.78 -13.87
N PHE A 67 18.57 -8.01 -13.16
CA PHE A 67 19.93 -7.74 -13.58
C PHE A 67 20.79 -8.96 -13.29
N CYS A 68 21.99 -9.01 -13.86
CA CYS A 68 22.96 -10.07 -13.59
C CYS A 68 24.32 -9.43 -13.40
N VAL A 69 24.90 -9.64 -12.23
CA VAL A 69 26.29 -9.30 -11.95
C VAL A 69 27.24 -10.30 -12.64
N GLN A 70 28.54 -10.07 -12.54
CA GLN A 70 29.54 -10.99 -13.11
C GLN A 70 29.38 -12.41 -12.53
N GLU A 71 29.61 -13.43 -13.37
CA GLU A 71 29.44 -14.85 -13.00
C GLU A 71 28.03 -15.24 -12.54
N ALA A 72 26.98 -14.51 -12.93
CA ALA A 72 25.60 -14.91 -12.64
C ALA A 72 25.29 -16.32 -13.18
N LYS A 73 24.73 -17.15 -12.31
CA LYS A 73 24.42 -18.57 -12.56
C LYS A 73 23.10 -18.73 -13.27
N THR A 74 22.16 -17.84 -13.01
CA THR A 74 20.84 -17.85 -13.66
C THR A 74 20.42 -16.44 -14.05
N PRO A 75 19.66 -16.27 -15.16
CA PRO A 75 19.21 -14.97 -15.61
C PRO A 75 18.22 -14.30 -14.63
N PHE A 76 17.66 -15.05 -13.68
CA PHE A 76 16.69 -14.57 -12.69
C PHE A 76 17.31 -14.37 -11.29
N GLU A 77 18.63 -14.48 -11.16
CA GLU A 77 19.32 -14.49 -9.87
C GLU A 77 19.21 -13.16 -9.11
N ASN A 78 19.29 -12.03 -9.82
CA ASN A 78 19.17 -10.70 -9.22
C ASN A 78 17.91 -9.96 -9.72
N PRO A 79 16.73 -10.25 -9.15
CA PRO A 79 15.52 -9.48 -9.43
C PRO A 79 15.62 -8.07 -8.86
N CYS A 80 15.03 -7.10 -9.56
CA CYS A 80 14.89 -5.75 -9.06
C CYS A 80 14.10 -5.73 -7.74
N PRO A 81 14.55 -4.97 -6.73
CA PRO A 81 13.87 -4.89 -5.45
C PRO A 81 12.48 -4.26 -5.59
N ALA A 82 11.56 -4.59 -4.67
CA ALA A 82 10.22 -4.02 -4.69
C ALA A 82 10.26 -2.48 -4.58
N GLY A 83 9.40 -1.80 -5.34
CA GLY A 83 9.46 -0.34 -5.53
C GLY A 83 10.39 0.09 -6.68
N THR A 84 11.06 -0.84 -7.34
CA THR A 84 11.82 -0.59 -8.58
C THR A 84 11.38 -1.54 -9.69
N MET A 85 11.73 -1.22 -10.92
CA MET A 85 11.47 -2.04 -12.09
C MET A 85 12.56 -1.86 -13.14
N ASN A 86 12.72 -2.85 -14.01
CA ASN A 86 13.62 -2.76 -15.16
C ASN A 86 12.88 -3.25 -16.41
N GLU A 87 12.71 -2.41 -17.43
CA GLU A 87 12.09 -2.86 -18.70
C GLU A 87 13.09 -3.38 -19.72
N GLN A 88 14.39 -3.17 -19.47
CA GLN A 88 15.46 -3.52 -20.39
C GLN A 88 15.92 -4.98 -20.22
N VAL A 89 16.29 -5.58 -21.34
CA VAL A 89 17.01 -6.86 -21.38
C VAL A 89 18.49 -6.58 -21.13
N GLY A 90 19.15 -7.46 -20.38
CA GLY A 90 20.59 -7.40 -20.15
C GLY A 90 21.05 -6.42 -19.08
N GLY A 91 20.22 -6.15 -18.06
CA GLY A 91 20.61 -5.30 -16.93
C GLY A 91 21.89 -5.82 -16.26
N ALA A 92 22.94 -5.00 -16.23
CA ALA A 92 24.26 -5.42 -15.73
C ALA A 92 24.47 -5.25 -14.22
N THR A 93 23.71 -4.33 -13.62
CA THR A 93 23.85 -3.91 -12.23
C THR A 93 22.50 -3.48 -11.68
N GLU A 94 22.42 -3.28 -10.37
CA GLU A 94 21.20 -2.81 -9.70
C GLU A 94 20.76 -1.42 -10.19
N THR A 95 21.66 -0.61 -10.75
CA THR A 95 21.32 0.70 -11.33
C THR A 95 20.41 0.59 -12.57
N ALA A 96 20.28 -0.61 -13.16
CA ALA A 96 19.29 -0.88 -14.20
C ALA A 96 17.85 -0.89 -13.63
N CYS A 97 17.68 -1.05 -12.32
CA CYS A 97 16.40 -1.00 -11.64
C CYS A 97 16.01 0.46 -11.37
N LEU A 98 15.12 0.98 -12.22
CA LEU A 98 14.58 2.33 -12.09
C LEU A 98 13.45 2.37 -11.06
N PRO A 99 13.23 3.51 -10.39
CA PRO A 99 12.13 3.64 -9.44
C PRO A 99 10.79 3.39 -10.12
N CYS A 100 9.87 2.73 -9.40
CA CYS A 100 8.53 2.46 -9.91
C CYS A 100 7.84 3.78 -10.32
N PRO A 101 7.20 3.85 -11.50
CA PRO A 101 6.46 5.03 -11.92
C PRO A 101 5.36 5.38 -10.90
N ALA A 102 5.12 6.68 -10.71
CA ALA A 102 4.01 7.12 -9.86
C ALA A 102 2.67 6.66 -10.46
N GLY A 103 1.71 6.31 -9.60
CA GLY A 103 0.44 5.69 -10.00
C GLY A 103 0.50 4.16 -10.12
N TYR A 104 1.68 3.55 -9.92
CA TYR A 104 1.89 2.12 -10.05
C TYR A 104 2.52 1.51 -8.79
N LEU A 105 2.33 0.21 -8.65
CA LEU A 105 2.97 -0.64 -7.65
C LEU A 105 3.87 -1.64 -8.33
N CYS A 106 5.14 -1.63 -7.94
CA CYS A 106 6.13 -2.57 -8.44
C CYS A 106 6.50 -3.55 -7.33
N GLY A 107 6.22 -4.83 -7.58
CA GLY A 107 6.70 -5.93 -6.77
C GLY A 107 8.17 -6.23 -7.05
N LYS A 108 8.69 -7.27 -6.40
CA LYS A 108 10.05 -7.77 -6.70
C LYS A 108 10.05 -8.37 -8.12
N GLY A 109 11.05 -8.01 -8.94
CA GLY A 109 11.17 -8.53 -10.29
C GLY A 109 10.19 -7.94 -11.32
N THR A 110 9.64 -6.75 -11.07
CA THR A 110 8.74 -6.08 -12.02
C THR A 110 9.49 -5.58 -13.26
N GLY A 111 8.97 -5.91 -14.44
CA GLY A 111 9.55 -5.56 -15.74
C GLY A 111 9.07 -6.47 -16.88
N GLY A 112 8.99 -5.93 -18.09
CA GLY A 112 8.64 -6.69 -19.31
C GLY A 112 7.27 -7.36 -19.20
N ARG A 113 7.25 -8.70 -19.11
CA ARG A 113 6.01 -9.50 -18.93
C ARG A 113 5.40 -9.32 -17.54
N SER A 114 6.22 -9.07 -16.51
CA SER A 114 5.77 -8.73 -15.16
C SER A 114 5.44 -7.25 -15.12
N ARG A 115 4.24 -6.87 -15.57
CA ARG A 115 3.81 -5.47 -15.64
C ARG A 115 3.66 -4.86 -14.23
N PRO A 116 3.95 -3.57 -14.04
CA PRO A 116 3.58 -2.85 -12.82
C PRO A 116 2.07 -2.91 -12.60
N GLY A 117 1.64 -3.10 -11.36
CA GLY A 117 0.23 -3.05 -11.00
C GLY A 117 -0.27 -1.61 -10.93
N PHE A 118 -1.52 -1.35 -11.28
CA PHE A 118 -2.14 -0.05 -11.05
C PHE A 118 -2.35 0.21 -9.55
N CYS A 119 -2.33 1.48 -9.15
CA CYS A 119 -2.65 1.84 -7.78
C CYS A 119 -4.10 1.44 -7.44
N PRO A 120 -4.33 0.70 -6.33
CA PRO A 120 -5.65 0.20 -5.99
C PRO A 120 -6.62 1.32 -5.62
N VAL A 121 -7.91 1.01 -5.68
CA VAL A 121 -8.99 1.93 -5.26
C VAL A 121 -8.78 2.39 -3.81
N GLY A 122 -9.12 3.65 -3.54
CA GLY A 122 -8.96 4.24 -2.21
C GLY A 122 -7.52 4.63 -1.85
N HIS A 123 -6.56 4.42 -2.74
CA HIS A 123 -5.14 4.64 -2.48
C HIS A 123 -4.46 5.48 -3.56
N TYR A 124 -3.30 6.04 -3.21
CA TYR A 124 -2.35 6.66 -4.13
C TYR A 124 -0.97 6.00 -4.00
N CYS A 125 -0.19 6.10 -5.08
CA CYS A 125 1.09 5.43 -5.23
C CYS A 125 2.10 6.42 -5.76
N GLU A 126 3.03 6.83 -4.90
CA GLU A 126 4.10 7.74 -5.28
C GLU A 126 5.19 7.03 -6.10
N ARG A 127 6.11 7.81 -6.67
CA ARG A 127 7.27 7.25 -7.37
C ARG A 127 8.06 6.35 -6.41
N GLY A 128 8.35 5.13 -6.84
CA GLY A 128 9.04 4.13 -6.02
C GLY A 128 8.11 3.35 -5.07
N ALA A 129 6.79 3.42 -5.25
CA ALA A 129 5.84 2.74 -4.39
C ALA A 129 6.00 1.21 -4.46
N LYS A 130 6.36 0.63 -3.31
CA LYS A 130 6.32 -0.82 -3.04
C LYS A 130 5.02 -1.26 -2.35
N ARG A 131 4.28 -0.31 -1.77
CA ARG A 131 2.98 -0.49 -1.14
C ARG A 131 2.10 0.73 -1.41
N PRO A 132 0.78 0.55 -1.54
CA PRO A 132 -0.13 1.68 -1.73
C PRO A 132 -0.29 2.48 -0.44
N ALA A 133 -0.46 3.79 -0.56
CA ALA A 133 -0.80 4.67 0.55
C ALA A 133 -2.29 5.02 0.49
N ALA A 134 -3.03 4.80 1.57
CA ALA A 134 -4.46 5.10 1.61
C ALA A 134 -4.69 6.62 1.51
N CYS A 135 -5.76 7.04 0.81
CA CYS A 135 -6.20 8.43 0.88
C CYS A 135 -6.48 8.81 2.34
N PRO A 136 -6.02 9.98 2.81
CA PRO A 136 -6.25 10.40 4.18
C PRO A 136 -7.74 10.54 4.46
N ALA A 137 -8.13 10.31 5.71
CA ALA A 137 -9.50 10.53 6.15
C ALA A 137 -9.97 11.96 5.82
N GLY A 138 -11.24 12.11 5.42
CA GLY A 138 -11.79 13.34 4.87
C GLY A 138 -11.49 13.53 3.38
N THR A 139 -10.81 12.58 2.74
CA THR A 139 -10.64 12.56 1.28
C THR A 139 -10.93 11.17 0.73
N TYR A 140 -11.16 11.08 -0.58
CA TYR A 140 -11.42 9.81 -1.25
C TYR A 140 -10.76 9.73 -2.63
N ALA A 141 -10.49 8.51 -3.07
CA ALA A 141 -10.03 8.26 -4.44
C ALA A 141 -11.22 8.41 -5.41
N PRO A 142 -11.14 9.29 -6.43
CA PRO A 142 -12.26 9.58 -7.32
C PRO A 142 -12.57 8.48 -8.34
N TYR A 143 -11.80 7.38 -8.35
CA TYR A 143 -11.97 6.28 -9.27
C TYR A 143 -12.56 5.06 -8.57
N ALA A 144 -13.53 4.41 -9.21
CA ALA A 144 -14.12 3.15 -8.74
C ALA A 144 -13.26 1.92 -9.09
N PHE A 145 -12.17 2.11 -9.84
CA PHE A 145 -11.25 1.06 -10.28
C PHE A 145 -9.78 1.49 -10.06
N PRO A 146 -8.83 0.55 -10.01
CA PRO A 146 -7.41 0.88 -9.93
C PRO A 146 -7.00 1.84 -11.05
N SER A 147 -6.21 2.86 -10.71
CA SER A 147 -5.94 3.98 -11.62
C SER A 147 -4.48 4.44 -11.54
N PRO A 148 -3.80 4.65 -12.69
CA PRO A 148 -2.47 5.23 -12.72
C PRO A 148 -2.46 6.73 -12.41
N ASN A 149 -3.62 7.39 -12.36
CA ASN A 149 -3.70 8.82 -12.05
C ASN A 149 -3.60 9.12 -10.56
N MET A 150 -3.65 8.10 -9.70
CA MET A 150 -3.48 8.25 -8.25
C MET A 150 -1.99 8.27 -7.88
N THR A 151 -1.33 9.38 -8.18
CA THR A 151 0.14 9.52 -8.06
C THR A 151 0.60 10.05 -6.71
N ASN A 152 -0.23 10.78 -5.98
CA ASN A 152 0.08 11.36 -4.67
C ASN A 152 -1.22 11.71 -3.91
N ALA A 153 -1.07 12.15 -2.66
CA ALA A 153 -2.20 12.50 -1.79
C ALA A 153 -3.09 13.62 -2.34
N ARG A 154 -2.58 14.53 -3.19
CA ARG A 154 -3.38 15.60 -3.79
C ARG A 154 -4.35 15.11 -4.87
N ASN A 155 -4.17 13.90 -5.38
CA ASN A 155 -5.13 13.28 -6.29
C ASN A 155 -6.36 12.73 -5.55
N CYS A 156 -6.31 12.61 -4.21
CA CYS A 156 -7.49 12.35 -3.40
C CYS A 156 -8.38 13.60 -3.38
N ARG A 157 -9.67 13.44 -3.64
CA ARG A 157 -10.63 14.55 -3.63
C ARG A 157 -11.19 14.76 -2.22
N PRO A 158 -11.50 16.02 -1.85
CA PRO A 158 -12.19 16.30 -0.58
C PRO A 158 -13.52 15.55 -0.49
N CYS A 159 -13.88 15.09 0.70
CA CYS A 159 -15.15 14.42 0.91
C CYS A 159 -16.32 15.36 0.57
N PRO A 160 -17.34 14.91 -0.18
CA PRO A 160 -18.58 15.67 -0.32
C PRO A 160 -19.25 15.88 1.05
N GLU A 161 -20.10 16.89 1.16
CA GLU A 161 -21.05 16.99 2.28
C GLU A 161 -21.94 15.73 2.34
N HIS A 162 -22.69 15.53 3.42
CA HIS A 162 -23.57 14.35 3.66
C HIS A 162 -22.88 12.97 3.68
N LEU A 163 -21.57 12.89 3.38
CA LEU A 163 -20.81 11.64 3.36
C LEU A 163 -19.74 11.55 4.43
N ASP A 164 -19.48 10.34 4.89
CA ASP A 164 -18.33 10.00 5.71
C ASP A 164 -17.22 9.37 4.85
N CYS A 165 -16.03 9.97 4.87
CA CYS A 165 -14.87 9.46 4.17
C CYS A 165 -13.80 8.99 5.17
N PRO A 166 -13.90 7.76 5.70
CA PRO A 166 -12.81 7.17 6.46
C PRO A 166 -11.53 7.04 5.60
N GLN A 167 -10.40 6.78 6.27
CA GLN A 167 -9.13 6.59 5.57
C GLN A 167 -9.23 5.42 4.57
N GLY A 168 -8.77 5.65 3.34
CA GLY A 168 -8.84 4.65 2.27
C GLY A 168 -10.17 4.62 1.51
N SER A 169 -11.05 5.60 1.72
CA SER A 169 -12.30 5.71 0.96
C SER A 169 -12.08 5.88 -0.54
N SER A 170 -12.97 5.26 -1.31
CA SER A 170 -13.01 5.32 -2.78
C SER A 170 -14.40 5.68 -3.27
N LEU A 171 -14.54 6.09 -4.53
CA LEU A 171 -15.84 6.36 -5.13
C LEU A 171 -16.80 5.16 -4.97
N HIS A 172 -16.28 3.94 -5.09
CA HIS A 172 -17.06 2.71 -4.88
C HIS A 172 -17.56 2.58 -3.44
N THR A 173 -16.69 2.86 -2.46
CA THR A 173 -17.05 2.85 -1.03
C THR A 173 -18.13 3.88 -0.71
N LEU A 174 -18.03 5.08 -1.29
CA LEU A 174 -19.00 6.14 -1.08
C LEU A 174 -20.38 5.78 -1.64
N GLN A 175 -20.43 5.15 -2.81
CA GLN A 175 -21.68 4.68 -3.40
C GLN A 175 -22.32 3.52 -2.63
N ALA A 176 -21.50 2.69 -1.98
CA ALA A 176 -21.98 1.52 -1.26
C ALA A 176 -22.43 1.85 0.17
N SER A 177 -21.72 2.73 0.89
CA SER A 177 -21.93 2.90 2.34
C SER A 177 -21.45 4.25 2.89
N GLY A 178 -21.14 5.25 2.07
CA GLY A 178 -20.53 6.49 2.54
C GLY A 178 -21.48 7.48 3.19
N ALA A 179 -22.71 7.09 3.55
CA ALA A 179 -23.67 8.02 4.14
C ALA A 179 -23.23 8.41 5.56
N CYS A 180 -23.33 9.69 5.91
CA CYS A 180 -23.04 10.15 7.26
C CYS A 180 -23.85 9.34 8.29
N PRO A 181 -23.23 8.73 9.31
CA PRO A 181 -23.94 7.87 10.24
C PRO A 181 -24.99 8.65 11.06
N PRO A 182 -26.10 8.00 11.47
CA PRO A 182 -27.06 8.61 12.38
C PRO A 182 -26.40 9.13 13.65
N GLY A 183 -26.90 10.26 14.16
CA GLY A 183 -26.35 10.94 15.34
C GLY A 183 -25.09 11.76 15.05
N ALA A 184 -24.73 11.92 13.77
CA ALA A 184 -23.65 12.76 13.32
C ALA A 184 -24.07 13.65 12.14
N TYR A 185 -23.27 14.68 11.89
CA TYR A 185 -23.34 15.51 10.70
C TYR A 185 -21.97 15.60 10.01
N CYS A 186 -21.99 15.70 8.69
CA CYS A 186 -20.83 15.65 7.82
C CYS A 186 -20.82 16.88 6.91
N PRO A 187 -20.12 17.97 7.31
CA PRO A 187 -20.07 19.22 6.55
C PRO A 187 -19.22 19.13 5.25
N GLY A 188 -18.66 17.95 4.95
CA GLY A 188 -17.78 17.73 3.82
C GLY A 188 -16.39 18.35 3.99
N GLY A 189 -15.66 18.45 2.88
CA GLY A 189 -14.30 18.92 2.83
C GLY A 189 -13.30 17.90 3.41
N ASN A 190 -12.18 18.40 3.93
CA ASN A 190 -11.14 17.55 4.54
C ASN A 190 -11.48 17.15 6.00
N ALA A 191 -12.75 17.25 6.40
CA ALA A 191 -13.19 16.83 7.72
C ALA A 191 -12.99 15.31 7.84
N ALA A 192 -12.01 14.91 8.64
CA ALA A 192 -11.56 13.52 8.71
C ALA A 192 -12.58 12.54 9.35
N LYS A 193 -13.66 13.05 9.95
CA LYS A 193 -14.60 12.24 10.71
C LYS A 193 -15.98 12.89 10.75
N ALA A 194 -17.01 12.05 10.74
CA ALA A 194 -18.38 12.46 11.07
C ALA A 194 -18.40 13.12 12.46
N LEU A 195 -18.93 14.34 12.54
CA LEU A 195 -19.00 15.10 13.77
C LEU A 195 -20.27 14.72 14.52
N LYS A 196 -20.15 14.35 15.79
CA LYS A 196 -21.32 14.02 16.62
C LYS A 196 -22.28 15.22 16.69
N CYS A 197 -23.57 14.94 16.76
CA CYS A 197 -24.56 15.98 17.06
C CYS A 197 -24.17 16.76 18.32
N PRO A 198 -24.44 18.07 18.36
CA PRO A 198 -24.17 18.90 19.53
C PRO A 198 -24.85 18.38 20.79
N ILE A 199 -24.35 18.82 21.95
CA ILE A 199 -24.95 18.50 23.25
C ILE A 199 -26.43 18.89 23.22
N GLY A 200 -27.29 17.95 23.60
CA GLY A 200 -28.73 18.15 23.64
C GLY A 200 -29.48 17.78 22.36
N MET A 201 -28.76 17.32 21.33
CA MET A 201 -29.34 16.92 20.05
C MET A 201 -28.96 15.47 19.71
N TYR A 202 -29.80 14.81 18.91
CA TYR A 202 -29.61 13.45 18.42
C TYR A 202 -30.01 13.37 16.94
N GLY A 203 -29.50 12.38 16.22
CA GLY A 203 -29.79 12.17 14.81
C GLY A 203 -30.30 10.76 14.55
N VAL A 204 -31.44 10.63 13.90
CA VAL A 204 -32.06 9.33 13.59
C VAL A 204 -31.80 8.91 12.15
N GLU A 205 -31.88 9.86 11.22
CA GLU A 205 -31.64 9.62 9.80
C GLU A 205 -30.14 9.72 9.48
N PRO A 206 -29.62 8.87 8.58
CA PRO A 206 -28.29 9.05 8.03
C PRO A 206 -28.24 10.26 7.09
N GLY A 207 -27.03 10.77 6.83
CA GLY A 207 -26.79 11.81 5.82
C GLY A 207 -26.87 13.26 6.33
N GLY A 208 -26.83 13.49 7.64
CA GLY A 208 -26.75 14.86 8.19
C GLY A 208 -25.56 15.63 7.62
N GLN A 209 -25.77 16.90 7.27
CA GLN A 209 -24.80 17.80 6.66
C GLN A 209 -24.30 18.83 7.66
N GLU A 210 -25.21 19.36 8.47
CA GLU A 210 -24.92 20.44 9.40
C GLU A 210 -25.56 20.19 10.78
N PRO A 211 -25.17 20.95 11.82
CA PRO A 211 -25.74 20.79 13.15
C PRO A 211 -27.27 20.94 13.21
N ALA A 212 -27.86 21.66 12.24
CA ALA A 212 -29.31 21.87 12.15
C ALA A 212 -30.09 20.61 11.76
N ASP A 213 -29.43 19.61 11.14
CA ASP A 213 -30.05 18.32 10.82
C ASP A 213 -30.24 17.42 12.05
N CYS A 214 -29.60 17.78 13.17
CA CYS A 214 -29.80 17.09 14.43
C CYS A 214 -31.11 17.55 15.10
N LEU A 215 -31.86 16.60 15.63
CA LEU A 215 -33.10 16.84 16.35
C LEU A 215 -32.81 17.19 17.81
N TYR A 216 -33.54 18.17 18.35
CA TYR A 216 -33.50 18.46 19.79
C TYR A 216 -34.10 17.31 20.58
N CYS A 217 -33.48 16.97 21.72
CA CYS A 217 -34.07 16.03 22.65
C CYS A 217 -35.42 16.57 23.18
N PRO A 218 -36.53 15.82 23.08
CA PRO A 218 -37.84 16.28 23.53
C PRO A 218 -37.89 16.44 25.05
N ALA A 219 -38.82 17.26 25.54
CA ALA A 219 -39.07 17.43 26.97
C ALA A 219 -39.30 16.07 27.67
N GLY A 220 -38.72 15.92 28.87
CA GLY A 220 -38.77 14.66 29.61
C GLY A 220 -37.78 13.58 29.12
N HIS A 221 -37.00 13.85 28.08
CA HIS A 221 -35.92 12.98 27.59
C HIS A 221 -34.56 13.67 27.63
N PHE A 222 -33.49 12.89 27.72
CA PHE A 222 -32.11 13.34 27.67
C PHE A 222 -31.34 12.63 26.55
N CYS A 223 -30.39 13.33 25.97
CA CYS A 223 -29.50 12.84 24.93
C CYS A 223 -28.19 12.53 25.64
N LYS A 224 -27.75 11.27 25.64
CA LYS A 224 -26.53 10.89 26.36
C LYS A 224 -25.35 11.70 25.82
N VAL A 225 -24.78 12.58 26.65
CA VAL A 225 -23.59 13.35 26.30
C VAL A 225 -22.42 12.39 26.33
N THR A 226 -22.08 11.86 25.17
CA THR A 226 -20.96 10.93 25.05
C THR A 226 -19.70 11.77 24.85
N PRO A 227 -18.65 11.58 25.68
CA PRO A 227 -17.42 12.33 25.53
C PRO A 227 -16.85 12.15 24.12
N PRO A 228 -15.97 13.04 23.64
CA PRO A 228 -15.39 12.96 22.29
C PRO A 228 -14.71 11.61 21.98
N THR A 229 -14.29 10.91 23.03
CA THR A 229 -13.62 9.60 23.01
C THR A 229 -14.57 8.41 22.90
N ASP A 230 -15.87 8.59 23.17
CA ASP A 230 -16.85 7.51 23.12
C ASP A 230 -17.22 7.19 21.65
N PRO A 231 -17.19 5.92 21.22
CA PRO A 231 -17.54 5.53 19.85
C PRO A 231 -19.04 5.64 19.53
N THR A 232 -19.91 5.83 20.53
CA THR A 232 -21.37 5.87 20.32
C THR A 232 -21.87 7.23 19.86
N PHE A 233 -22.70 7.22 18.81
CA PHE A 233 -23.40 8.39 18.31
C PHE A 233 -24.75 8.57 19.02
N PRO A 234 -25.18 9.81 19.31
CA PRO A 234 -26.49 10.08 19.89
C PRO A 234 -27.59 9.84 18.84
N THR A 235 -28.13 8.62 18.82
CA THR A 235 -29.20 8.23 17.87
C THR A 235 -30.58 8.16 18.49
N THR A 236 -30.68 8.20 19.82
CA THR A 236 -31.94 8.12 20.55
C THR A 236 -31.97 9.13 21.70
N ALA A 237 -33.19 9.50 22.08
CA ALA A 237 -33.47 10.24 23.30
C ALA A 237 -33.94 9.25 24.38
N GLU A 238 -33.26 9.21 25.52
CA GLU A 238 -33.61 8.33 26.65
C GLU A 238 -34.53 9.07 27.63
N PRO A 239 -35.53 8.40 28.23
CA PRO A 239 -36.39 9.03 29.23
C PRO A 239 -35.58 9.42 30.47
N CYS A 240 -35.89 10.57 31.07
CA CYS A 240 -35.18 11.05 32.26
C CYS A 240 -35.30 10.04 33.43
N PRO A 241 -34.21 9.81 34.20
CA PRO A 241 -34.28 9.08 35.46
C PRO A 241 -35.34 9.64 36.42
N PRO A 242 -35.88 8.83 37.34
CA PRO A 242 -36.79 9.33 38.38
C PRO A 242 -36.15 10.50 39.15
N ASP A 243 -36.97 11.50 39.49
CA ASP A 243 -36.56 12.76 40.13
C ASP A 243 -35.63 13.68 39.30
N SER A 244 -35.64 13.54 37.96
CA SER A 244 -34.94 14.44 37.05
C SER A 244 -35.82 14.90 35.89
N PHE A 245 -35.51 16.08 35.33
CA PHE A 245 -36.15 16.58 34.12
C PHE A 245 -35.14 17.23 33.17
N SER A 246 -35.52 17.36 31.90
CA SER A 246 -34.74 17.98 30.82
C SER A 246 -35.67 18.89 30.02
N ILE A 247 -35.24 20.13 29.79
CA ILE A 247 -36.02 21.19 29.09
C ILE A 247 -35.43 21.48 27.71
N ASN A 248 -35.52 20.54 26.78
CA ASN A 248 -35.01 20.63 25.40
C ASN A 248 -33.49 20.85 25.25
N THR A 249 -32.75 20.92 26.36
CA THR A 249 -31.28 21.00 26.39
C THR A 249 -30.62 19.62 26.32
N GLY A 250 -31.42 18.54 26.41
CA GLY A 250 -31.00 17.15 26.43
C GLY A 250 -30.01 16.79 27.55
N ILE A 251 -29.90 17.62 28.59
CA ILE A 251 -29.18 17.33 29.84
C ILE A 251 -30.22 17.06 30.92
N ALA A 252 -30.19 15.87 31.53
CA ALA A 252 -31.04 15.56 32.68
C ALA A 252 -30.45 16.15 33.96
N GLY A 253 -31.28 16.84 34.75
CA GLY A 253 -30.92 17.35 36.07
C GLY A 253 -32.06 17.24 37.08
N ASN A 254 -31.72 17.17 38.37
CA ASN A 254 -32.72 17.31 39.44
C ASN A 254 -33.02 18.81 39.65
N SER A 255 -34.25 19.12 40.03
CA SER A 255 -34.99 20.40 40.03
C SER A 255 -34.38 21.61 40.76
N SER A 256 -33.09 21.62 41.03
CA SER A 256 -32.39 22.73 41.68
C SER A 256 -31.09 23.16 40.98
N ARG A 257 -30.64 22.46 39.92
CA ARG A 257 -29.33 22.73 39.29
C ARG A 257 -29.34 23.11 37.81
N ILE A 258 -30.46 22.99 37.10
CA ILE A 258 -30.50 23.27 35.64
C ILE A 258 -30.35 24.79 35.34
N PHE A 259 -30.53 25.65 36.34
CA PHE A 259 -30.31 27.10 36.21
C PHE A 259 -28.90 27.57 36.57
N ALA A 260 -28.01 26.69 37.05
CA ALA A 260 -26.67 27.09 37.43
C ALA A 260 -25.65 26.54 36.43
N SER A 261 -25.09 27.45 35.66
CA SER A 261 -23.73 27.36 35.12
C SER A 261 -22.77 26.72 36.11
N GLU A 262 -22.54 25.40 36.06
CA GLU A 262 -21.39 24.78 36.74
C GLU A 262 -20.25 24.58 35.74
N TRP A 263 -19.88 25.69 35.12
CA TRP A 263 -18.48 26.02 34.79
C TRP A 263 -17.77 26.48 36.07
N THR A 264 -17.62 25.63 37.09
CA THR A 264 -16.65 25.92 38.18
C THR A 264 -16.21 24.66 38.92
N ARG A 265 -14.96 24.29 38.62
CA ARG A 265 -13.89 23.83 39.52
C ARG A 265 -14.10 22.56 40.35
N GLU A 266 -13.22 21.61 40.08
CA GLU A 266 -12.60 20.74 41.09
C GLU A 266 -12.38 21.45 42.44
N ALA A 267 -12.86 20.83 43.52
CA ALA A 267 -12.02 20.43 44.66
C ALA A 267 -12.85 19.78 45.77
N GLY A 268 -12.49 18.54 46.13
CA GLY A 268 -12.29 18.13 47.53
C GLY A 268 -13.51 17.83 48.42
N ARG A 269 -13.79 16.52 48.54
CA ARG A 269 -14.16 15.67 49.71
C ARG A 269 -14.87 16.21 50.98
N PRO A 270 -15.56 15.29 51.72
CA PRO A 270 -16.65 15.62 52.62
C PRO A 270 -16.26 15.89 54.10
N THR A 271 -17.16 16.66 54.69
CA THR A 271 -17.61 16.83 56.09
C THR A 271 -17.08 15.98 57.25
N LYS A 272 -16.83 16.73 58.34
CA LYS A 272 -17.03 16.48 59.79
C LYS A 272 -16.18 15.41 60.49
#